data_AF-A0A7V9BI74-F1
#
_entry.id   AF-A0A7V9BI74-F1
#
_cell.length_a   1.000
_cell.length_b   1.000
_cell.length_c   1.000
_cell.angle_alpha   90.00
_cell.angle_beta   90.00
_cell.angle_gamma   90.00
#
_symmetry.space_group_name_H-M   'P 1'
#
loop_
_entity.id
_entity.type
_entity.pdbx_description
1 polymer ?
#
loop_
_entity_poly.entity_id
_entity_poly.type
_entity_poly.pdbx_seq_one_letter_code
_entity_poly.pdbx_strand_id
1 'polypeptide(L)'
;MMNRSFRVALLLAVAAMLTATACERAQPERLRELFSPRFGRVPPSIPAGAAVAALAADWKAGGREVVRAELWSMQGAALATALGVLLLAGWNRQSRPPRLSPDYLLLFLGGAWFFGAMQFFAHLRDPEYLWLKDLVFTLVVVTGLALIVRAVIAAARGSERALRPALPSAALAGFAVVLLAADMAVAFPLSPDDAGWFANLGGQRLRERGRLPYGDPLLTGTPGAAYGPLLFAVHVPFQLAISPRPLNRQSPARLDLNDDQHPYFLPSPRATQWCAVTFHLVGVLALFVGARRHSNARTALGMVCLYCGSLAVLGIGGRQESLAGMSFISHIAPASMTLVAFALLHRPAWSGVALVAAAGVGFYPIFMTPAWLGYYWRDRRALASFIAACAIASTVLFS
;
A
#
# COMPACT_ATOMS: atom_id res chain seq x y z
N MET A 1 18.22 7.18 21.80
CA MET A 1 19.01 6.53 20.73
C MET A 1 18.27 5.29 20.22
N MET A 2 18.47 4.91 18.95
CA MET A 2 17.96 3.66 18.37
C MET A 2 18.94 2.55 18.73
N ASN A 3 18.47 1.36 19.12
CA ASN A 3 19.37 0.28 19.52
C ASN A 3 20.33 -0.01 18.35
N ARG A 4 21.65 -0.02 18.62
CA ARG A 4 22.70 -0.29 17.63
C ARG A 4 22.42 -1.60 16.89
N SER A 5 21.90 -2.61 17.59
CA SER A 5 21.53 -3.90 17.01
C SER A 5 20.42 -3.80 15.95
N PHE A 6 19.42 -2.94 16.14
CA PHE A 6 18.35 -2.76 15.16
C PHE A 6 18.86 -2.08 13.89
N ARG A 7 19.75 -1.08 14.02
CA ARG A 7 20.40 -0.43 12.87
C ARG A 7 21.21 -1.42 12.05
N VAL A 8 22.04 -2.22 12.73
CA VAL A 8 22.90 -3.21 12.08
C VAL A 8 22.06 -4.28 11.38
N ALA A 9 21.03 -4.81 12.03
CA ALA A 9 20.14 -5.80 11.43
C ALA A 9 19.44 -5.25 10.18
N LEU A 10 18.92 -4.02 10.24
CA LEU A 10 18.28 -3.38 9.09
C LEU A 10 19.26 -3.18 7.93
N LEU A 11 20.47 -2.69 8.23
CA LEU A 11 21.50 -2.48 7.20
C LEU A 11 21.95 -3.79 6.56
N LEU A 12 22.11 -4.86 7.34
CA LEU A 12 22.48 -6.18 6.83
C LEU A 12 21.36 -6.78 5.97
N ALA A 13 20.11 -6.66 6.38
CA ALA A 13 18.97 -7.12 5.60
C ALA A 13 18.87 -6.38 4.25
N VAL A 14 19.01 -5.05 4.27
CA VAL A 14 19.03 -4.22 3.05
C VAL A 14 20.21 -4.62 2.16
N ALA A 15 21.41 -4.76 2.72
CA ALA A 15 22.60 -5.13 1.96
C ALA A 15 22.47 -6.52 1.32
N ALA A 16 22.02 -7.53 2.08
CA ALA A 16 21.84 -8.89 1.59
C ALA A 16 20.84 -8.97 0.43
N MET A 17 19.74 -8.22 0.51
CA MET A 17 18.75 -8.17 -0.56
C MET A 17 19.26 -7.42 -1.80
N LEU A 18 19.98 -6.32 -1.62
CA LEU A 18 20.61 -5.60 -2.74
C LEU A 18 21.56 -6.52 -3.51
N THR A 19 22.38 -7.31 -2.80
CA THR A 19 23.25 -8.31 -3.45
C THR A 19 22.49 -9.44 -4.14
N ALA A 20 21.38 -9.93 -3.57
CA ALA A 20 20.62 -11.03 -4.15
C ALA A 20 19.96 -10.67 -5.49
N THR A 21 19.50 -9.42 -5.64
CA THR A 21 18.82 -8.98 -6.86
C THR A 21 19.74 -8.46 -7.96
N ALA A 22 20.96 -8.00 -7.61
CA ALA A 22 21.91 -7.50 -8.59
C ALA A 22 22.39 -8.57 -9.59
N CYS A 23 22.14 -9.85 -9.29
CA CYS A 23 22.57 -10.98 -10.11
C CYS A 23 21.58 -11.41 -11.20
N GLU A 24 20.34 -10.93 -11.19
CA GLU A 24 19.34 -11.38 -12.15
C GLU A 24 19.31 -10.51 -13.40
N ARG A 25 19.88 -11.02 -14.50
CA ARG A 25 19.70 -10.43 -15.83
C ARG A 25 18.41 -10.94 -16.44
N ALA A 26 17.30 -10.26 -16.18
CA ALA A 26 16.07 -10.49 -16.93
C ALA A 26 16.29 -10.12 -18.41
N GLN A 27 15.89 -11.01 -19.32
CA GLN A 27 15.86 -10.68 -20.73
C GLN A 27 14.82 -9.57 -20.95
N PRO A 28 15.12 -8.54 -21.76
CA PRO A 28 14.17 -7.49 -22.06
C PRO A 28 12.89 -8.07 -22.68
N GLU A 29 11.74 -7.76 -22.08
CA GLU A 29 10.44 -8.17 -22.59
C GLU A 29 9.92 -7.12 -23.59
N ARG A 30 9.41 -7.56 -24.74
CA ARG A 30 8.85 -6.65 -25.75
C ARG A 30 7.44 -6.22 -25.34
N LEU A 31 7.17 -4.92 -25.35
CA LEU A 31 5.83 -4.36 -25.24
C LEU A 31 5.08 -4.61 -26.56
N ARG A 32 4.07 -5.48 -26.52
CA ARG A 32 3.24 -5.81 -27.69
C ARG A 32 1.95 -5.02 -27.72
N GLU A 33 1.34 -4.81 -26.56
CA GLU A 33 0.06 -4.12 -26.43
C GLU A 33 -0.05 -3.40 -25.09
N LEU A 34 -0.91 -2.39 -25.04
CA LEU A 34 -1.34 -1.73 -23.82
C LEU A 34 -2.80 -2.04 -23.59
N PHE A 35 -3.06 -2.99 -22.70
CA PHE A 35 -4.41 -3.40 -22.39
C PHE A 35 -5.09 -2.39 -21.46
N SER A 36 -6.33 -2.03 -21.79
CA SER A 36 -7.25 -1.36 -20.88
C SER A 36 -8.55 -2.15 -20.89
N PRO A 37 -8.91 -2.83 -19.79
CA PRO A 37 -10.09 -3.69 -19.78
C PRO A 37 -11.34 -2.87 -20.11
N ARG A 38 -12.13 -3.36 -21.06
CA ARG A 38 -13.49 -2.85 -21.31
C ARG A 38 -14.45 -3.64 -20.43
N PHE A 39 -15.01 -2.97 -19.42
CA PHE A 39 -16.04 -3.58 -18.60
C PHE A 39 -17.35 -3.70 -19.39
N GLY A 40 -17.95 -4.90 -19.38
CA GLY A 40 -19.27 -5.13 -19.96
C GLY A 40 -20.37 -4.40 -19.19
N ARG A 41 -21.62 -4.46 -19.70
CA ARG A 41 -22.77 -3.96 -18.94
C ARG A 41 -22.91 -4.75 -17.64
N VAL A 42 -23.03 -4.04 -16.53
CA VAL A 42 -23.28 -4.64 -15.21
C VAL A 42 -24.68 -5.27 -15.24
N PRO A 43 -24.82 -6.56 -14.85
CA PRO A 43 -26.11 -7.22 -14.66
C PRO A 43 -27.04 -6.39 -13.76
N PRO A 44 -28.37 -6.48 -13.94
CA PRO A 44 -29.31 -5.84 -13.02
C PRO A 44 -29.20 -6.45 -11.62
N SER A 45 -29.42 -5.64 -10.59
CA SER A 45 -29.45 -6.10 -9.20
C SER A 45 -30.61 -7.06 -8.95
N ILE A 46 -30.36 -8.13 -8.19
CA ILE A 46 -31.39 -9.08 -7.72
C ILE A 46 -31.80 -8.79 -6.27
N PRO A 47 -33.00 -9.22 -5.82
CA PRO A 47 -33.40 -9.09 -4.42
C PRO A 47 -32.46 -9.83 -3.47
N ALA A 48 -32.19 -9.27 -2.29
CA ALA A 48 -31.25 -9.82 -1.31
C ALA A 48 -31.57 -11.27 -0.91
N GLY A 49 -32.85 -11.61 -0.73
CA GLY A 49 -33.27 -12.98 -0.40
C GLY A 49 -32.91 -14.00 -1.49
N ALA A 50 -33.01 -13.61 -2.76
CA ALA A 50 -32.63 -14.46 -3.88
C ALA A 50 -31.11 -14.64 -3.96
N ALA A 51 -30.34 -13.56 -3.77
CA ALA A 51 -28.87 -13.63 -3.73
C ALA A 51 -28.38 -14.55 -2.61
N VAL A 52 -28.93 -14.40 -1.38
CA VAL A 52 -28.59 -15.24 -0.24
C VAL A 52 -28.93 -16.71 -0.50
N ALA A 53 -30.10 -17.00 -1.08
CA ALA A 53 -30.47 -18.37 -1.41
C ALA A 53 -29.54 -19.00 -2.46
N ALA A 54 -29.16 -18.26 -3.50
CA ALA A 54 -28.22 -18.70 -4.53
C ALA A 54 -26.83 -18.98 -3.95
N LEU A 55 -26.27 -18.04 -3.18
CA LEU A 55 -24.98 -18.21 -2.50
C LEU A 55 -24.99 -19.38 -1.51
N ALA A 56 -26.09 -19.59 -0.79
CA ALA A 56 -26.23 -20.73 0.11
C ALA A 56 -26.30 -22.07 -0.63
N ALA A 57 -26.89 -22.11 -1.83
CA ALA A 57 -26.90 -23.28 -2.69
C ALA A 57 -25.50 -23.57 -3.24
N ASP A 58 -24.80 -22.56 -3.76
CA ASP A 58 -23.42 -22.66 -4.23
C ASP A 58 -22.45 -23.13 -3.14
N TRP A 59 -22.60 -22.58 -1.92
CA TRP A 59 -21.85 -23.02 -0.74
C TRP A 59 -22.01 -24.51 -0.45
N LYS A 60 -23.20 -25.06 -0.64
CA LYS A 60 -23.47 -26.50 -0.47
C LYS A 60 -22.96 -27.34 -1.63
N ALA A 61 -22.95 -26.78 -2.84
CA ALA A 61 -22.55 -27.48 -4.07
C ALA A 61 -21.02 -27.60 -4.26
N GLY A 62 -20.23 -26.77 -3.58
CA GLY A 62 -18.77 -26.84 -3.68
C GLY A 62 -18.00 -25.66 -3.06
N GLY A 63 -18.67 -24.54 -2.76
CA GLY A 63 -18.00 -23.34 -2.22
C GLY A 63 -17.18 -23.57 -0.94
N ARG A 64 -17.52 -24.58 -0.13
CA ARG A 64 -16.72 -24.99 1.05
C ARG A 64 -15.30 -25.41 0.70
N GLU A 65 -15.11 -26.12 -0.41
CA GLU A 65 -13.79 -26.57 -0.83
C GLU A 65 -12.93 -25.40 -1.31
N VAL A 66 -13.55 -24.42 -1.96
CA VAL A 66 -12.89 -23.18 -2.39
C VAL A 66 -12.40 -22.37 -1.19
N VAL A 67 -13.26 -22.13 -0.18
CA VAL A 67 -12.84 -21.41 1.03
C VAL A 67 -11.79 -22.19 1.81
N ARG A 68 -11.91 -23.53 1.89
CA ARG A 68 -10.87 -24.36 2.51
C ARG A 68 -9.54 -24.20 1.75
N ALA A 69 -9.56 -24.25 0.42
CA ALA A 69 -8.37 -24.04 -0.40
C ALA A 69 -7.75 -22.66 -0.18
N GLU A 70 -8.55 -21.61 -0.02
CA GLU A 70 -8.07 -20.26 0.30
C GLU A 70 -7.49 -20.15 1.72
N LEU A 71 -8.09 -20.82 2.71
CA LEU A 71 -7.53 -20.88 4.07
C LEU A 71 -6.18 -21.62 4.12
N TRP A 72 -5.93 -22.55 3.20
CA TRP A 72 -4.64 -23.23 3.03
C TRP A 72 -3.72 -22.54 2.02
N SER A 73 -4.12 -21.39 1.47
CA SER A 73 -3.30 -20.58 0.57
C SER A 73 -2.47 -19.54 1.34
N MET A 74 -1.67 -18.75 0.61
CA MET A 74 -0.96 -17.60 1.16
C MET A 74 -1.92 -16.60 1.84
N GLN A 75 -3.19 -16.56 1.44
CA GLN A 75 -4.23 -15.72 2.05
C GLN A 75 -4.53 -16.12 3.48
N GLY A 76 -4.76 -17.41 3.71
CA GLY A 76 -4.99 -17.95 5.04
C GLY A 76 -3.77 -17.76 5.94
N ALA A 77 -2.56 -17.90 5.38
CA ALA A 77 -1.32 -17.60 6.09
C ALA A 77 -1.22 -16.11 6.46
N ALA A 78 -1.58 -15.19 5.56
CA ALA A 78 -1.63 -13.75 5.85
C ALA A 78 -2.66 -13.43 6.93
N LEU A 79 -3.85 -14.03 6.88
CA LEU A 79 -4.91 -13.86 7.88
C LEU A 79 -4.49 -14.36 9.27
N ALA A 80 -3.91 -15.57 9.33
CA ALA A 80 -3.40 -16.15 10.57
C ALA A 80 -2.24 -15.31 11.14
N THR A 81 -1.34 -14.84 10.29
CA THR A 81 -0.22 -13.98 10.69
C THR A 81 -0.72 -12.64 11.24
N ALA A 82 -1.64 -11.97 10.53
CA ALA A 82 -2.22 -10.71 10.97
C ALA A 82 -2.96 -10.85 12.31
N LEU A 83 -3.72 -11.93 12.49
CA LEU A 83 -4.37 -12.22 13.77
C LEU A 83 -3.35 -12.49 14.87
N GLY A 84 -2.30 -13.29 14.60
CA GLY A 84 -1.22 -13.55 15.55
C GLY A 84 -0.52 -12.26 15.97
N VAL A 85 -0.18 -11.39 15.01
CA VAL A 85 0.43 -10.08 15.26
C VAL A 85 -0.50 -9.19 16.09
N LEU A 86 -1.78 -9.15 15.77
CA LEU A 86 -2.80 -8.41 16.53
C LEU A 86 -2.85 -8.87 18.00
N LEU A 87 -2.86 -10.17 18.24
CA LEU A 87 -2.90 -10.76 19.58
C LEU A 87 -1.59 -10.55 20.37
N LEU A 88 -0.44 -10.55 19.70
CA LEU A 88 0.86 -10.42 20.34
C LEU A 88 1.28 -8.95 20.57
N ALA A 89 1.05 -8.09 19.59
CA ALA A 89 1.48 -6.68 19.60
C ALA A 89 0.35 -5.71 19.98
N GLY A 90 -0.90 -6.02 19.64
CA GLY A 90 -2.06 -5.17 19.90
C GLY A 90 -2.70 -5.35 21.29
N TRP A 91 -2.33 -6.41 22.01
CA TRP A 91 -2.91 -6.70 23.32
C TRP A 91 -2.36 -5.79 24.43
N ASN A 92 -3.25 -5.07 25.12
CA ASN A 92 -2.87 -4.20 26.23
C ASN A 92 -2.95 -4.94 27.56
N ARG A 93 -1.80 -5.38 28.08
CA ARG A 93 -1.68 -6.13 29.36
C ARG A 93 -1.94 -5.31 30.62
N GLN A 94 -1.94 -3.98 30.53
CA GLN A 94 -2.11 -3.12 31.72
C GLN A 94 -3.56 -2.72 31.98
N SER A 95 -4.45 -2.92 31.00
CA SER A 95 -5.89 -2.96 31.25
C SER A 95 -6.17 -4.09 32.26
N ARG A 96 -7.00 -3.85 33.27
CA ARG A 96 -7.52 -4.91 34.14
C ARG A 96 -9.03 -5.05 33.90
N PRO A 97 -9.50 -6.13 33.25
CA PRO A 97 -8.72 -7.23 32.67
C PRO A 97 -7.96 -6.81 31.39
N PRO A 98 -6.91 -7.55 30.99
CA PRO A 98 -6.22 -7.35 29.72
C PRO A 98 -7.22 -7.41 28.57
N ARG A 99 -7.21 -6.42 27.68
CA ARG A 99 -8.19 -6.32 26.59
C ARG A 99 -7.50 -5.89 25.30
N LEU A 100 -7.90 -6.51 24.21
CA LEU A 100 -7.63 -6.01 22.86
C LEU A 100 -8.42 -4.71 22.65
N SER A 101 -7.78 -3.68 22.09
CA SER A 101 -8.54 -2.49 21.71
C SER A 101 -9.55 -2.86 20.63
N PRO A 102 -10.83 -2.49 20.76
CA PRO A 102 -11.81 -2.68 19.69
C PRO A 102 -11.37 -1.98 18.39
N ASP A 103 -10.54 -0.93 18.47
CA ASP A 103 -10.01 -0.26 17.26
C ASP A 103 -9.12 -1.20 16.44
N TYR A 104 -8.30 -2.03 17.08
CA TYR A 104 -7.45 -2.98 16.37
C TYR A 104 -8.23 -4.16 15.81
N LEU A 105 -9.29 -4.59 16.52
CA LEU A 105 -10.20 -5.60 15.99
C LEU A 105 -10.93 -5.07 14.75
N LEU A 106 -11.44 -3.84 14.80
CA LEU A 106 -12.08 -3.21 13.65
C LEU A 106 -11.11 -3.03 12.48
N LEU A 107 -9.86 -2.62 12.73
CA LEU A 107 -8.83 -2.55 11.68
C LEU A 107 -8.55 -3.92 11.05
N PHE A 108 -8.45 -4.98 11.86
CA PHE A 108 -8.31 -6.34 11.37
C PHE A 108 -9.52 -6.78 10.54
N LEU A 109 -10.73 -6.57 11.05
CA LEU A 109 -11.98 -6.90 10.35
C LEU A 109 -12.08 -6.16 9.01
N GLY A 110 -11.70 -4.88 8.96
CA GLY A 110 -11.67 -4.08 7.74
C GLY A 110 -10.84 -4.73 6.63
N GLY A 111 -9.69 -5.31 6.98
CA GLY A 111 -8.88 -6.10 6.04
C GLY A 111 -9.46 -7.49 5.78
N ALA A 112 -9.97 -8.16 6.82
CA ALA A 112 -10.48 -9.53 6.72
C ALA A 112 -11.73 -9.64 5.85
N TRP A 113 -12.53 -8.57 5.72
CA TRP A 113 -13.65 -8.51 4.78
C TRP A 113 -13.21 -8.70 3.32
N PHE A 114 -11.96 -8.36 2.98
CA PHE A 114 -11.41 -8.58 1.64
C PHE A 114 -10.85 -10.00 1.41
N PHE A 115 -10.94 -10.90 2.38
CA PHE A 115 -10.51 -12.30 2.22
C PHE A 115 -11.34 -12.98 1.11
N GLY A 116 -10.68 -13.48 0.06
CA GLY A 116 -11.35 -14.10 -1.08
C GLY A 116 -12.12 -13.14 -2.01
N ALA A 117 -12.09 -11.82 -1.76
CA ALA A 117 -12.85 -10.84 -2.53
C ALA A 117 -12.43 -10.74 -4.01
N MET A 118 -11.21 -11.18 -4.38
CA MET A 118 -10.81 -11.17 -5.81
C MET A 118 -11.53 -12.23 -6.63
N GLN A 119 -12.08 -13.28 -6.00
CA GLN A 119 -12.88 -14.26 -6.73
C GLN A 119 -14.12 -13.62 -7.38
N PHE A 120 -14.60 -12.49 -6.86
CA PHE A 120 -15.72 -11.75 -7.47
C PHE A 120 -15.41 -11.27 -8.90
N PHE A 121 -14.14 -11.05 -9.25
CA PHE A 121 -13.78 -10.62 -10.61
C PHE A 121 -13.98 -11.74 -11.64
N ALA A 122 -13.89 -13.02 -11.23
CA ALA A 122 -14.25 -14.15 -12.08
C ALA A 122 -15.77 -14.26 -12.31
N HIS A 123 -16.57 -13.67 -11.41
CA HIS A 123 -18.02 -13.77 -11.37
C HIS A 123 -18.73 -12.42 -11.62
N LEU A 124 -18.10 -11.49 -12.34
CA LEU A 124 -18.70 -10.16 -12.63
C LEU A 124 -20.00 -10.21 -13.45
N ARG A 125 -20.34 -11.36 -14.02
CA ARG A 125 -21.58 -11.57 -14.78
C ARG A 125 -22.70 -12.18 -13.94
N ASP A 126 -22.38 -12.64 -12.74
CA ASP A 126 -23.29 -13.37 -11.87
C ASP A 126 -23.87 -12.38 -10.84
N PRO A 127 -25.18 -12.05 -10.90
CA PRO A 127 -25.77 -10.98 -10.09
C PRO A 127 -25.68 -11.23 -8.59
N GLU A 128 -25.67 -12.49 -8.14
CA GLU A 128 -25.51 -12.89 -6.75
C GLU A 128 -24.10 -12.59 -6.19
N TYR A 129 -23.06 -12.74 -7.01
CA TYR A 129 -21.69 -12.42 -6.61
C TYR A 129 -21.44 -10.91 -6.63
N LEU A 130 -22.11 -10.17 -7.50
CA LEU A 130 -22.12 -8.71 -7.44
C LEU A 130 -22.77 -8.20 -6.16
N TRP A 131 -23.89 -8.81 -5.74
CA TRP A 131 -24.51 -8.49 -4.46
C TRP A 131 -23.58 -8.79 -3.27
N LEU A 132 -22.89 -9.93 -3.29
CA LEU A 132 -21.92 -10.29 -2.25
C LEU A 132 -20.74 -9.30 -2.20
N LYS A 133 -20.22 -8.91 -3.37
CA LYS A 133 -19.20 -7.86 -3.50
C LYS A 133 -19.69 -6.56 -2.86
N ASP A 134 -20.90 -6.09 -3.20
CA ASP A 134 -21.47 -4.86 -2.65
C ASP A 134 -21.64 -4.95 -1.13
N LEU A 135 -22.02 -6.11 -0.59
CA LEU A 135 -22.06 -6.37 0.84
C LEU A 135 -20.66 -6.26 1.47
N VAL A 136 -19.63 -6.87 0.88
CA VAL A 136 -18.25 -6.78 1.38
C VAL A 136 -17.78 -5.32 1.42
N PHE A 137 -17.96 -4.56 0.35
CA PHE A 137 -17.60 -3.14 0.34
C PHE A 137 -18.41 -2.32 1.36
N THR A 138 -19.69 -2.64 1.53
CA THR A 138 -20.54 -2.02 2.57
C THR A 138 -19.97 -2.29 3.97
N LEU A 139 -19.56 -3.53 4.26
CA LEU A 139 -18.96 -3.90 5.56
C LEU A 139 -17.64 -3.17 5.80
N VAL A 140 -16.81 -3.01 4.77
CA VAL A 140 -15.56 -2.22 4.85
C VAL A 140 -15.87 -0.75 5.17
N VAL A 141 -16.84 -0.14 4.47
CA VAL A 141 -17.27 1.25 4.73
C VAL A 141 -17.82 1.40 6.15
N VAL A 142 -18.71 0.51 6.59
CA VAL A 142 -19.27 0.53 7.95
C VAL A 142 -18.16 0.39 8.99
N THR A 143 -17.18 -0.49 8.76
CA THR A 143 -16.03 -0.66 9.66
C THR A 143 -15.18 0.61 9.72
N GLY A 144 -14.94 1.27 8.59
CA GLY A 144 -14.24 2.56 8.51
C GLY A 144 -14.98 3.69 9.25
N LEU A 145 -16.30 3.80 9.06
CA LEU A 145 -17.13 4.78 9.76
C LEU A 145 -17.12 4.52 11.28
N ALA A 146 -17.18 3.26 11.70
CA ALA A 146 -17.07 2.89 13.11
C ALA A 146 -15.72 3.35 13.71
N LEU A 147 -14.61 3.18 12.99
CA LEU A 147 -13.30 3.69 13.40
C LEU A 147 -13.27 5.22 13.52
N ILE A 148 -13.85 5.93 12.55
CA ILE A 148 -13.94 7.41 12.58
C ILE A 148 -14.75 7.88 13.79
N VAL A 149 -15.95 7.32 14.01
CA VAL A 149 -16.81 7.66 15.16
C VAL A 149 -16.06 7.42 16.47
N ARG A 150 -15.37 6.29 16.58
CA ARG A 150 -14.58 5.96 17.78
C ARG A 150 -13.41 6.92 17.98
N ALA A 151 -12.72 7.32 16.92
CA ALA A 151 -11.65 8.31 16.98
C ALA A 151 -12.16 9.69 17.44
N VAL A 152 -13.31 10.14 16.92
CA VAL A 152 -13.96 11.40 17.35
C VAL A 152 -14.37 11.35 18.82
N ILE A 153 -14.99 10.25 19.26
CA ILE A 153 -15.37 10.05 20.67
C ILE A 153 -14.13 10.05 21.58
N ALA A 154 -13.05 9.38 21.16
CA ALA A 154 -11.80 9.34 21.92
C ALA A 154 -11.17 10.73 22.04
N ALA A 155 -11.15 11.50 20.94
CA ALA A 155 -10.66 12.88 20.92
C ALA A 155 -11.50 13.80 21.82
N ALA A 156 -12.83 13.73 21.73
CA ALA A 156 -13.74 14.52 22.55
C ALA A 156 -13.63 14.22 24.06
N ARG A 157 -13.31 12.98 24.42
CA ARG A 157 -13.10 12.55 25.81
C ARG A 157 -11.69 12.82 26.33
N GLY A 158 -10.79 13.37 25.51
CA GLY A 158 -9.38 13.54 25.88
C GLY A 158 -8.70 12.23 26.24
N SER A 159 -9.08 11.12 25.61
CA SER A 159 -8.60 9.80 26.01
C SER A 159 -7.16 9.57 25.57
N GLU A 160 -6.20 9.74 26.48
CA GLU A 160 -4.80 9.35 26.28
C GLU A 160 -4.59 7.86 26.53
N ARG A 161 -5.26 6.99 25.75
CA ARG A 161 -4.96 5.56 25.80
C ARG A 161 -3.72 5.26 24.97
N ALA A 162 -2.55 5.50 25.56
CA ALA A 162 -1.30 5.08 24.97
C ALA A 162 -1.31 3.55 24.78
N LEU A 163 -1.05 3.07 23.55
CA LEU A 163 -0.81 1.67 23.28
C LEU A 163 0.36 1.18 24.13
N ARG A 164 0.15 0.11 24.89
CA ARG A 164 1.17 -0.57 25.69
C ARG A 164 1.24 -2.04 25.27
N PRO A 165 2.07 -2.38 24.27
CA PRO A 165 2.12 -3.74 23.72
C PRO A 165 2.49 -4.78 24.80
N ALA A 166 1.89 -5.96 24.75
CA ALA A 166 2.11 -7.02 25.73
C ALA A 166 3.58 -7.47 25.81
N LEU A 167 4.27 -7.54 24.66
CA LEU A 167 5.64 -8.02 24.54
C LEU A 167 6.69 -6.98 25.01
N PRO A 168 7.84 -7.42 25.56
CA PRO A 168 8.96 -6.54 25.88
C PRO A 168 9.60 -5.95 24.63
N SER A 169 10.28 -4.80 24.75
CA SER A 169 10.85 -4.07 23.61
C SER A 169 11.82 -4.90 22.76
N ALA A 170 12.62 -5.78 23.37
CA ALA A 170 13.54 -6.64 22.63
C ALA A 170 12.79 -7.65 21.74
N ALA A 171 11.72 -8.27 22.27
CA ALA A 171 10.88 -9.19 21.51
C ALA A 171 10.13 -8.45 20.38
N LEU A 172 9.58 -7.26 20.64
CA LEU A 172 8.96 -6.45 19.59
C LEU A 172 9.95 -6.03 18.50
N ALA A 173 11.19 -5.71 18.86
CA ALA A 173 12.22 -5.37 17.87
C ALA A 173 12.57 -6.58 17.00
N GLY A 174 12.78 -7.76 17.61
CA GLY A 174 13.01 -8.99 16.86
C GLY A 174 11.83 -9.33 15.95
N PHE A 175 10.60 -9.21 16.47
CA PHE A 175 9.39 -9.50 15.71
C PHE A 175 9.20 -8.53 14.53
N ALA A 176 9.43 -7.23 14.75
CA ALA A 176 9.40 -6.22 13.69
C ALA A 176 10.42 -6.51 12.58
N VAL A 177 11.63 -6.96 12.92
CA VAL A 177 12.66 -7.33 11.92
C VAL A 177 12.21 -8.55 11.12
N VAL A 178 11.64 -9.57 11.77
CA VAL A 178 11.13 -10.77 11.08
C VAL A 178 9.98 -10.42 10.13
N LEU A 179 9.01 -9.63 10.58
CA LEU A 179 7.89 -9.19 9.74
C LEU A 179 8.38 -8.36 8.54
N LEU A 180 9.24 -7.37 8.80
CA LEU A 180 9.80 -6.53 7.73
C LEU A 180 10.58 -7.37 6.70
N ALA A 181 11.37 -8.35 7.16
CA ALA A 181 12.08 -9.25 6.26
C ALA A 181 11.12 -10.12 5.44
N ALA A 182 10.02 -10.59 6.04
CA ALA A 182 8.98 -11.33 5.34
C ALA A 182 8.28 -10.47 4.27
N ASP A 183 7.90 -9.24 4.60
CA ASP A 183 7.27 -8.28 3.68
C ASP A 183 8.16 -8.07 2.44
N MET A 184 9.45 -7.82 2.67
CA MET A 184 10.42 -7.64 1.59
C MET A 184 10.64 -8.92 0.77
N ALA A 185 10.68 -10.09 1.43
CA ALA A 185 10.84 -11.37 0.75
C ALA A 185 9.64 -11.70 -0.17
N VAL A 186 8.44 -11.24 0.17
CA VAL A 186 7.22 -11.39 -0.64
C VAL A 186 7.20 -10.41 -1.83
N ALA A 187 7.86 -9.26 -1.73
CA ALA A 187 7.86 -8.23 -2.78
C ALA A 187 8.53 -8.70 -4.10
N PHE A 188 9.58 -9.50 -4.02
CA PHE A 188 10.40 -9.90 -5.16
C PHE A 188 9.87 -11.05 -6.03
N PRO A 189 9.22 -12.10 -5.51
CA PRO A 189 8.66 -13.15 -6.35
C PRO A 189 7.36 -12.74 -7.06
N LEU A 190 6.69 -11.67 -6.59
CA LEU A 190 5.42 -11.22 -7.14
C LEU A 190 5.61 -10.17 -8.23
N SER A 191 4.86 -10.29 -9.31
CA SER A 191 4.74 -9.21 -10.30
C SER A 191 4.13 -7.96 -9.65
N PRO A 192 4.59 -6.75 -10.02
CA PRO A 192 3.95 -5.53 -9.58
C PRO A 192 2.47 -5.46 -9.97
N ASP A 193 1.70 -4.69 -9.22
CA ASP A 193 0.34 -4.30 -9.59
C ASP A 193 0.31 -3.49 -10.90
N ASP A 194 -0.90 -3.23 -11.39
CA ASP A 194 -1.13 -2.41 -12.58
C ASP A 194 -0.44 -1.04 -12.45
N ALA A 195 -0.58 -0.38 -11.30
CA ALA A 195 0.06 0.88 -11.04
C ALA A 195 1.57 0.80 -11.08
N GLY A 196 2.14 -0.24 -10.49
CA GLY A 196 3.56 -0.50 -10.51
C GLY A 196 4.09 -0.76 -11.92
N TRP A 197 3.32 -1.47 -12.74
CA TRP A 197 3.66 -1.73 -14.14
C TRP A 197 3.64 -0.43 -14.96
N PHE A 198 2.54 0.33 -14.90
CA PHE A 198 2.37 1.57 -15.65
C PHE A 198 3.29 2.69 -15.16
N ALA A 199 3.51 2.82 -13.84
CA ALA A 199 4.42 3.82 -13.29
C ALA A 199 5.88 3.54 -13.67
N ASN A 200 6.27 2.26 -13.75
CA ASN A 200 7.58 1.88 -14.26
C ASN A 200 7.73 2.22 -15.74
N LEU A 201 6.74 1.88 -16.56
CA LEU A 201 6.72 2.27 -17.98
C LEU A 201 6.77 3.80 -18.15
N GLY A 202 5.98 4.55 -17.37
CA GLY A 202 6.00 6.02 -17.37
C GLY A 202 7.33 6.61 -16.90
N GLY A 203 7.97 6.00 -15.90
CA GLY A 203 9.33 6.34 -15.47
C GLY A 203 10.37 6.12 -16.58
N GLN A 204 10.20 5.04 -17.36
CA GLN A 204 11.05 4.79 -18.53
C GLN A 204 10.84 5.86 -19.61
N ARG A 205 9.58 6.21 -19.91
CA ARG A 205 9.26 7.30 -20.85
C ARG A 205 9.85 8.65 -20.39
N LEU A 206 9.77 8.94 -19.09
CA LEU A 206 10.39 10.12 -18.49
C LEU A 206 11.90 10.11 -18.69
N ARG A 207 12.55 8.98 -18.45
CA ARG A 207 14.00 8.82 -18.65
C ARG A 207 14.42 8.95 -20.12
N GLU A 208 13.65 8.38 -21.05
CA GLU A 208 13.96 8.39 -22.48
C GLU A 208 13.71 9.75 -23.14
N ARG A 209 12.70 10.50 -22.66
CA ARG A 209 12.24 11.74 -23.31
C ARG A 209 12.50 13.02 -22.51
N GLY A 210 12.88 12.90 -21.24
CA GLY A 210 13.07 14.03 -20.33
C GLY A 210 11.77 14.77 -20.00
N ARG A 211 10.61 14.13 -20.16
CA ARG A 211 9.28 14.74 -19.93
C ARG A 211 8.38 13.77 -19.16
N LEU A 212 7.55 14.31 -18.26
CA LEU A 212 6.52 13.52 -17.59
C LEU A 212 5.60 12.88 -18.64
N PRO A 213 5.05 11.67 -18.37
CA PRO A 213 4.30 10.92 -19.37
C PRO A 213 2.86 11.42 -19.57
N TYR A 214 2.49 12.58 -19.00
CA TYR A 214 1.19 13.19 -19.23
C TYR A 214 1.06 13.68 -20.68
N GLY A 215 0.05 13.18 -21.39
CA GLY A 215 -0.11 13.42 -22.83
C GLY A 215 0.85 12.60 -23.70
N ASP A 216 1.60 11.64 -23.13
CA ASP A 216 2.34 10.67 -23.94
C ASP A 216 1.34 9.80 -24.72
N PRO A 217 1.38 9.79 -26.07
CA PRO A 217 0.45 9.00 -26.87
C PRO A 217 0.45 7.50 -26.54
N LEU A 218 1.55 6.99 -25.99
CA LEU A 218 1.63 5.60 -25.55
C LEU A 218 0.72 5.35 -24.34
N LEU A 219 0.74 6.24 -23.34
CA LEU A 219 0.00 6.03 -22.08
C LEU A 219 -1.38 6.69 -22.07
N THR A 220 -1.64 7.63 -22.98
CA THR A 220 -2.92 8.33 -23.09
C THR A 220 -4.04 7.34 -23.39
N GLY A 221 -5.12 7.39 -22.61
CA GLY A 221 -6.24 6.44 -22.72
C GLY A 221 -6.04 5.11 -21.97
N THR A 222 -4.95 4.99 -21.20
CA THR A 222 -4.69 3.85 -20.31
C THR A 222 -4.68 4.30 -18.84
N PRO A 223 -4.77 3.38 -17.86
CA PRO A 223 -4.57 3.71 -16.45
C PRO A 223 -3.22 4.41 -16.17
N GLY A 224 -2.21 4.18 -17.01
CA GLY A 224 -0.89 4.79 -16.87
C GLY A 224 -0.86 6.31 -16.98
N ALA A 225 -1.88 6.95 -17.56
CA ALA A 225 -1.99 8.40 -17.57
C ALA A 225 -2.53 8.97 -16.24
N ALA A 226 -3.05 8.13 -15.34
CA ALA A 226 -3.70 8.57 -14.12
C ALA A 226 -2.75 8.69 -12.92
N TYR A 227 -1.60 8.00 -12.89
CA TYR A 227 -0.76 8.01 -11.68
C TYR A 227 -0.06 9.35 -11.45
N GLY A 228 0.32 9.63 -10.20
CA GLY A 228 0.94 10.88 -9.80
C GLY A 228 2.38 11.06 -10.31
N PRO A 229 2.85 12.31 -10.51
CA PRO A 229 4.09 12.61 -11.20
C PRO A 229 5.32 12.05 -10.49
N LEU A 230 5.29 12.08 -9.15
CA LEU A 230 6.38 11.58 -8.35
C LEU A 230 6.52 10.08 -8.46
N LEU A 231 5.42 9.34 -8.64
CA LEU A 231 5.49 7.89 -8.77
C LEU A 231 6.28 7.51 -10.03
N PHE A 232 6.16 8.23 -11.15
CA PHE A 232 7.03 8.00 -12.32
C PHE A 232 8.49 8.34 -12.02
N ALA A 233 8.74 9.51 -11.42
CA ALA A 233 10.09 10.02 -11.16
C ALA A 233 10.90 9.10 -10.23
N VAL A 234 10.27 8.56 -9.18
CA VAL A 234 10.95 7.69 -8.21
C VAL A 234 11.32 6.32 -8.76
N HIS A 235 10.77 5.89 -9.90
CA HIS A 235 11.23 4.66 -10.57
C HIS A 235 12.57 4.86 -11.31
N VAL A 236 12.86 6.09 -11.77
CA VAL A 236 14.04 6.38 -12.62
C VAL A 236 15.37 5.97 -11.97
N PRO A 237 15.65 6.27 -10.68
CA PRO A 237 16.90 5.84 -10.05
C PRO A 237 17.08 4.31 -10.05
N PHE A 238 16.00 3.55 -9.83
CA PHE A 238 16.06 2.09 -9.83
C PHE A 238 16.24 1.53 -11.24
N GLN A 239 15.60 2.13 -12.25
CA GLN A 239 15.83 1.78 -13.65
C GLN A 239 17.26 2.07 -14.11
N LEU A 240 17.86 3.18 -13.65
CA LEU A 240 19.25 3.51 -13.93
C LEU A 240 20.21 2.52 -13.27
N ALA A 241 19.91 2.10 -12.03
CA ALA A 241 20.71 1.10 -11.32
C ALA A 241 20.68 -0.27 -12.00
N ILE A 242 19.51 -0.69 -12.51
CA ILE A 242 19.33 -1.99 -13.19
C ILE A 242 19.87 -1.93 -14.63
N SER A 243 19.53 -0.88 -15.37
CA SER A 243 19.87 -0.70 -16.78
C SER A 243 20.42 0.71 -16.99
N PRO A 244 21.74 0.96 -16.86
CA PRO A 244 22.31 2.31 -16.97
C PRO A 244 22.09 3.00 -18.30
N ARG A 245 21.92 2.23 -19.39
CA ARG A 245 21.58 2.74 -20.73
C ARG A 245 20.07 2.59 -20.99
N PRO A 246 19.43 3.56 -21.69
CA PRO A 246 18.03 3.42 -22.09
C PRO A 246 17.83 2.15 -22.92
N LEU A 247 16.76 1.40 -22.63
CA LEU A 247 16.40 0.20 -23.38
C LEU A 247 15.96 0.57 -24.80
N ASN A 248 15.17 1.65 -24.94
CA ASN A 248 14.67 2.13 -26.23
C ASN A 248 15.35 3.44 -26.60
N ARG A 249 16.48 3.33 -27.33
CA ARG A 249 17.25 4.51 -27.76
C ARG A 249 16.43 5.43 -28.67
N GLN A 250 15.63 4.83 -29.54
CA GLN A 250 14.67 5.52 -30.37
C GLN A 250 13.32 5.46 -29.66
N SER A 251 13.00 6.50 -28.90
CA SER A 251 11.74 6.60 -28.14
C SER A 251 10.87 7.71 -28.75
N PRO A 252 10.27 7.50 -29.94
CA PRO A 252 9.39 8.47 -30.56
C PRO A 252 8.13 8.71 -29.70
N ALA A 253 7.45 9.83 -29.98
CA ALA A 253 6.22 10.18 -29.29
C ALA A 253 5.09 9.18 -29.55
N ARG A 254 4.93 8.73 -30.81
CA ARG A 254 4.02 7.65 -31.20
C ARG A 254 4.87 6.44 -31.56
N LEU A 255 4.52 5.30 -30.96
CA LEU A 255 5.16 4.02 -31.20
C LEU A 255 4.24 3.17 -32.07
N ASP A 256 4.80 2.52 -33.08
CA ASP A 256 4.15 1.37 -33.71
C ASP A 256 4.63 0.11 -32.99
N LEU A 257 3.80 -0.46 -32.12
CA LEU A 257 4.15 -1.67 -31.36
C LEU A 257 4.29 -2.91 -32.27
N ASN A 258 3.78 -2.83 -33.51
CA ASN A 258 3.89 -3.89 -34.50
C ASN A 258 5.18 -3.80 -35.33
N ASP A 259 6.00 -2.76 -35.17
CA ASP A 259 7.28 -2.65 -35.86
C ASP A 259 8.30 -3.66 -35.28
N ASP A 260 8.51 -4.76 -36.02
CA ASP A 260 9.49 -5.79 -35.67
C ASP A 260 10.95 -5.34 -35.85
N GLN A 261 11.20 -4.29 -36.65
CA GLN A 261 12.54 -3.75 -36.84
C GLN A 261 12.96 -2.86 -35.67
N HIS A 262 12.01 -2.18 -35.04
CA HIS A 262 12.24 -1.30 -33.89
C HIS A 262 11.37 -1.69 -32.69
N PRO A 263 11.57 -2.89 -32.11
CA PRO A 263 10.76 -3.35 -31.00
C PRO A 263 10.95 -2.45 -29.78
N TYR A 264 9.85 -2.14 -29.10
CA TYR A 264 9.87 -1.41 -27.84
C TYR A 264 9.91 -2.39 -26.66
N PHE A 265 10.86 -2.22 -25.75
CA PHE A 265 11.07 -3.08 -24.58
C PHE A 265 10.57 -2.44 -23.29
N LEU A 266 9.99 -3.27 -22.43
CA LEU A 266 9.52 -2.94 -21.10
C LEU A 266 10.70 -2.74 -20.12
N PRO A 267 10.54 -1.83 -19.13
CA PRO A 267 11.48 -1.77 -18.03
C PRO A 267 11.37 -3.03 -17.17
N SER A 268 12.47 -3.43 -16.55
CA SER A 268 12.45 -4.57 -15.63
C SER A 268 11.46 -4.33 -14.48
N PRO A 269 10.58 -5.29 -14.14
CA PRO A 269 9.71 -5.22 -12.97
C PRO A 269 10.47 -5.05 -11.65
N ARG A 270 11.76 -5.45 -11.62
CA ARG A 270 12.66 -5.25 -10.47
C ARG A 270 12.74 -3.79 -10.04
N ALA A 271 12.63 -2.83 -10.97
CA ALA A 271 12.64 -1.41 -10.63
C ALA A 271 11.46 -1.04 -9.71
N THR A 272 10.27 -1.53 -10.03
CA THR A 272 9.07 -1.33 -9.21
C THR A 272 9.16 -2.02 -7.87
N GLN A 273 9.63 -3.27 -7.83
CA GLN A 273 9.76 -4.02 -6.58
C GLN A 273 10.74 -3.32 -5.62
N TRP A 274 11.88 -2.84 -6.14
CA TRP A 274 12.82 -2.04 -5.37
C TRP A 274 12.24 -0.71 -4.91
N CYS A 275 11.44 -0.07 -5.76
CA CYS A 275 10.72 1.15 -5.41
C CYS A 275 9.73 0.89 -4.24
N ALA A 276 8.92 -0.16 -4.33
CA ALA A 276 7.96 -0.57 -3.31
C ALA A 276 8.64 -0.90 -1.98
N VAL A 277 9.72 -1.71 -2.00
CA VAL A 277 10.54 -2.01 -0.82
C VAL A 277 11.11 -0.74 -0.19
N THR A 278 11.61 0.19 -1.02
CA THR A 278 12.18 1.45 -0.52
C THR A 278 11.10 2.30 0.17
N PHE A 279 9.92 2.46 -0.44
CA PHE A 279 8.81 3.16 0.21
C PHE A 279 8.41 2.48 1.51
N HIS A 280 8.26 1.16 1.51
CA HIS A 280 7.90 0.42 2.71
C HIS A 280 8.91 0.64 3.85
N LEU A 281 10.22 0.57 3.56
CA LEU A 281 11.27 0.87 4.54
C LEU A 281 11.17 2.31 5.08
N VAL A 282 10.93 3.28 4.19
CA VAL A 282 10.71 4.69 4.57
C VAL A 282 9.47 4.83 5.46
N GLY A 283 8.37 4.16 5.11
CA GLY A 283 7.12 4.15 5.87
C GLY A 283 7.30 3.55 7.26
N VAL A 284 7.97 2.40 7.38
CA VAL A 284 8.29 1.74 8.65
C VAL A 284 9.16 2.64 9.54
N LEU A 285 10.21 3.24 8.97
CA LEU A 285 11.07 4.16 9.70
C LEU A 285 10.30 5.40 10.17
N ALA A 286 9.48 5.98 9.30
CA ALA A 286 8.66 7.14 9.61
C ALA A 286 7.64 6.83 10.72
N LEU A 287 6.95 5.69 10.64
CA LEU A 287 6.03 5.23 11.68
C LEU A 287 6.75 5.04 13.01
N PHE A 288 7.92 4.41 13.02
CA PHE A 288 8.71 4.25 14.23
C PHE A 288 9.11 5.61 14.83
N VAL A 289 9.65 6.53 14.02
CA VAL A 289 10.09 7.85 14.46
C VAL A 289 8.92 8.69 14.98
N GLY A 290 7.82 8.74 14.22
CA GLY A 290 6.61 9.47 14.59
C GLY A 290 5.99 8.93 15.87
N ALA A 291 5.70 7.63 15.93
CA ALA A 291 5.12 6.99 17.12
C ALA A 291 6.01 7.13 18.36
N ARG A 292 7.33 7.06 18.19
CA ARG A 292 8.27 7.26 19.30
C ARG A 292 8.24 8.70 19.84
N ARG A 293 8.09 9.71 18.97
CA ARG A 293 7.99 11.12 19.38
C ARG A 293 6.72 11.40 20.19
N HIS A 294 5.62 10.75 19.84
CA HIS A 294 4.33 10.93 20.51
C HIS A 294 4.10 10.00 21.71
N SER A 295 4.97 9.01 21.91
CA SER A 295 4.83 8.06 23.01
C SER A 295 6.20 7.55 23.48
N ASN A 296 6.52 6.28 23.26
CA ASN A 296 7.79 5.67 23.64
C ASN A 296 8.23 4.62 22.62
N ALA A 297 9.47 4.15 22.74
CA ALA A 297 10.05 3.21 21.79
C ALA A 297 9.32 1.85 21.75
N ARG A 298 8.77 1.38 22.87
CA ARG A 298 8.03 0.12 22.93
C ARG A 298 6.72 0.23 22.14
N THR A 299 5.99 1.31 22.34
CA THR A 299 4.78 1.63 21.57
C THR A 299 5.08 1.76 20.08
N ALA A 300 6.17 2.45 19.72
CA ALA A 300 6.59 2.58 18.33
C ALA A 300 6.89 1.21 17.67
N LEU A 301 7.60 0.31 18.35
CA LEU A 301 7.84 -1.04 17.85
C LEU A 301 6.55 -1.86 17.71
N GLY A 302 5.62 -1.71 18.66
CA GLY A 302 4.29 -2.32 18.56
C GLY A 302 3.52 -1.86 17.34
N MET A 303 3.55 -0.55 17.04
CA MET A 303 2.93 0.01 15.83
C MET A 303 3.60 -0.50 14.56
N VAL A 304 4.93 -0.62 14.53
CA VAL A 304 5.64 -1.23 13.40
C VAL A 304 5.20 -2.69 13.20
N CYS A 305 5.13 -3.49 14.27
CA CYS A 305 4.65 -4.87 14.17
C CYS A 305 3.23 -4.92 13.60
N LEU A 306 2.31 -4.09 14.12
CA LEU A 306 0.92 -4.03 13.65
C LEU A 306 0.83 -3.59 12.17
N TYR A 307 1.68 -2.68 11.72
CA TYR A 307 1.72 -2.24 10.32
C TYR A 307 2.25 -3.33 9.39
N CYS A 308 3.44 -3.87 9.66
CA CYS A 308 4.08 -4.90 8.84
C CYS A 308 3.22 -6.17 8.80
N GLY A 309 2.67 -6.56 9.96
CA GLY A 309 1.76 -7.69 10.05
C GLY A 309 0.31 -7.39 9.67
N SER A 310 -0.01 -6.22 9.10
CA SER A 310 -1.38 -5.92 8.69
C SER A 310 -1.72 -6.63 7.38
N LEU A 311 -3.00 -6.95 7.18
CA LEU A 311 -3.49 -7.53 5.92
C LEU A 311 -3.22 -6.62 4.71
N ALA A 312 -3.11 -5.31 4.92
CA ALA A 312 -2.77 -4.35 3.88
C ALA A 312 -1.32 -4.48 3.36
N VAL A 313 -0.39 -4.98 4.19
CA VAL A 313 1.03 -5.19 3.82
C VAL A 313 1.31 -6.64 3.46
N LEU A 314 0.72 -7.59 4.20
CA LEU A 314 0.88 -9.02 3.92
C LEU A 314 0.21 -9.43 2.60
N GLY A 315 -0.81 -8.70 2.17
CA GLY A 315 -1.62 -9.00 0.99
C GLY A 315 -2.84 -9.85 1.33
N ILE A 316 -3.99 -9.48 0.74
CA ILE A 316 -5.29 -10.13 0.92
C ILE A 316 -6.12 -9.89 -0.36
N GLY A 317 -7.03 -10.79 -0.75
CA GLY A 317 -7.78 -10.66 -2.00
C GLY A 317 -8.22 -12.01 -2.60
N GLY A 318 -7.31 -12.76 -3.23
CA GLY A 318 -7.49 -14.17 -3.60
C GLY A 318 -6.15 -14.89 -3.83
N ARG A 319 -6.21 -16.19 -4.20
CA ARG A 319 -5.01 -17.01 -4.44
C ARG A 319 -4.13 -16.53 -5.61
N GLN A 320 -4.75 -16.03 -6.67
CA GLN A 320 -4.07 -15.63 -7.91
C GLN A 320 -3.88 -14.11 -8.00
N GLU A 321 -4.81 -13.35 -7.43
CA GLU A 321 -4.81 -11.90 -7.47
C GLU A 321 -4.96 -11.37 -6.04
N SER A 322 -4.23 -10.32 -5.68
CA SER A 322 -4.37 -9.65 -4.39
C SER A 322 -5.02 -8.28 -4.58
N LEU A 323 -5.59 -7.71 -3.52
CA LEU A 323 -6.08 -6.32 -3.47
C LEU A 323 -5.09 -5.39 -2.77
N ALA A 324 -4.07 -5.95 -2.13
CA ALA A 324 -3.12 -5.23 -1.32
C ALA A 324 -1.79 -5.99 -1.23
N GLY A 325 -0.88 -5.46 -0.41
CA GLY A 325 0.39 -6.09 -0.10
C GLY A 325 1.56 -5.47 -0.84
N MET A 326 2.73 -6.09 -0.71
CA MET A 326 4.00 -5.52 -1.17
C MET A 326 4.16 -5.44 -2.70
N SER A 327 3.31 -6.12 -3.48
CA SER A 327 3.22 -5.92 -4.93
C SER A 327 2.42 -4.68 -5.33
N PHE A 328 1.64 -4.09 -4.42
CA PHE A 328 0.75 -2.94 -4.67
C PHE A 328 1.44 -1.62 -4.34
N ILE A 329 2.33 -1.15 -5.22
CA ILE A 329 3.05 0.10 -4.97
C ILE A 329 2.09 1.30 -4.86
N SER A 330 0.94 1.23 -5.55
CA SER A 330 -0.17 2.18 -5.43
C SER A 330 -0.69 2.36 -4.02
N HIS A 331 -0.52 1.36 -3.15
CA HIS A 331 -0.95 1.40 -1.76
C HIS A 331 0.23 1.71 -0.83
N ILE A 332 1.40 1.09 -1.09
CA ILE A 332 2.59 1.23 -0.24
C ILE A 332 3.19 2.64 -0.30
N ALA A 333 3.36 3.20 -1.49
CA ALA A 333 4.01 4.51 -1.67
C ALA A 333 3.23 5.67 -1.01
N PRO A 334 1.93 5.89 -1.29
CA PRO A 334 1.19 6.97 -0.66
C PRO A 334 1.04 6.79 0.85
N ALA A 335 0.83 5.56 1.34
CA ALA A 335 0.77 5.30 2.78
C ALA A 335 2.10 5.64 3.47
N SER A 336 3.23 5.25 2.87
CA SER A 336 4.56 5.53 3.40
C SER A 336 4.86 7.03 3.46
N MET A 337 4.53 7.77 2.41
CA MET A 337 4.71 9.23 2.40
C MET A 337 3.75 9.95 3.37
N THR A 338 2.55 9.42 3.58
CA THR A 338 1.64 9.90 4.63
C THR A 338 2.23 9.69 6.02
N LEU A 339 2.89 8.56 6.26
CA LEU A 339 3.62 8.28 7.51
C LEU A 339 4.82 9.21 7.69
N VAL A 340 5.52 9.59 6.60
CA VAL A 340 6.58 10.61 6.64
C VAL A 340 6.00 11.96 7.07
N ALA A 341 4.89 12.38 6.48
CA ALA A 341 4.19 13.61 6.90
C ALA A 341 3.80 13.55 8.38
N PHE A 342 3.28 12.41 8.85
CA PHE A 342 2.96 12.19 10.26
C PHE A 342 4.21 12.31 11.16
N ALA A 343 5.32 11.68 10.78
CA ALA A 343 6.58 11.79 11.54
C ALA A 343 7.08 13.25 11.62
N LEU A 344 6.72 14.08 10.65
CA LEU A 344 7.10 15.48 10.53
C LEU A 344 6.08 16.45 11.15
N LEU A 345 5.07 15.99 11.92
CA LEU A 345 4.05 16.87 12.52
C LEU A 345 4.63 18.08 13.30
N HIS A 346 5.76 17.90 14.00
CA HIS A 346 6.48 18.97 14.71
C HIS A 346 7.14 20.02 13.78
N ARG A 347 7.17 19.81 12.46
CA ARG A 347 7.71 20.72 11.43
C ARG A 347 6.63 20.98 10.37
N PRO A 348 5.74 21.96 10.58
CA PRO A 348 4.53 22.14 9.77
C PRO A 348 4.81 22.26 8.27
N ALA A 349 5.81 23.06 7.87
CA ALA A 349 6.18 23.18 6.45
C ALA A 349 6.56 21.83 5.82
N TRP A 350 7.46 21.07 6.45
CA TRP A 350 7.93 19.77 5.94
C TRP A 350 6.84 18.70 5.97
N SER A 351 5.95 18.74 6.97
CA SER A 351 4.75 17.92 7.03
C SER A 351 3.84 18.18 5.82
N GLY A 352 3.64 19.46 5.47
CA GLY A 352 2.88 19.86 4.29
C GLY A 352 3.50 19.38 2.97
N VAL A 353 4.80 19.61 2.78
CA VAL A 353 5.53 19.10 1.60
C VAL A 353 5.41 17.58 1.48
N ALA A 354 5.60 16.85 2.58
CA ALA A 354 5.49 15.39 2.57
C ALA A 354 4.06 14.90 2.28
N LEU A 355 3.02 15.61 2.73
CA LEU A 355 1.63 15.26 2.43
C LEU A 355 1.29 15.50 0.95
N VAL A 356 1.77 16.60 0.36
CA VAL A 356 1.63 16.81 -1.10
C VAL A 356 2.44 15.78 -1.87
N ALA A 357 3.65 15.44 -1.41
CA ALA A 357 4.42 14.36 -2.02
C ALA A 357 3.69 13.02 -1.95
N ALA A 358 2.96 12.75 -0.86
CA ALA A 358 2.09 11.58 -0.75
C ALA A 358 0.98 11.58 -1.81
N ALA A 359 0.33 12.72 -2.04
CA ALA A 359 -0.62 12.91 -3.13
C ALA A 359 0.03 12.74 -4.52
N GLY A 360 1.28 13.19 -4.67
CA GLY A 360 2.07 13.07 -5.90
C GLY A 360 2.55 11.65 -6.22
N VAL A 361 2.56 10.73 -5.25
CA VAL A 361 2.78 9.29 -5.51
C VAL A 361 1.48 8.50 -5.59
N GLY A 362 0.33 9.09 -5.22
CA GLY A 362 -1.02 8.56 -5.39
C GLY A 362 -2.05 9.45 -4.71
N PHE A 363 -3.26 9.64 -5.24
CA PHE A 363 -4.14 10.75 -4.85
C PHE A 363 -4.74 10.69 -3.44
N TYR A 364 -4.95 9.50 -2.87
CA TYR A 364 -5.75 9.31 -1.65
C TYR A 364 -5.29 10.08 -0.39
N PRO A 365 -3.99 10.36 -0.15
CA PRO A 365 -3.54 11.08 1.04
C PRO A 365 -4.09 12.51 1.17
N ILE A 366 -4.52 13.17 0.09
CA ILE A 366 -5.08 14.53 0.19
C ILE A 366 -6.36 14.55 1.04
N PHE A 367 -7.10 13.44 1.09
CA PHE A 367 -8.30 13.30 1.93
C PHE A 367 -7.98 13.33 3.43
N MET A 368 -6.72 13.18 3.82
CA MET A 368 -6.27 13.30 5.20
C MET A 368 -5.99 14.75 5.63
N THR A 369 -6.01 15.71 4.69
CA THR A 369 -5.77 17.14 4.98
C THR A 369 -6.60 17.68 6.16
N PRO A 370 -7.91 17.37 6.30
CA PRO A 370 -8.69 17.82 7.45
C PRO A 370 -8.11 17.43 8.82
N ALA A 371 -7.46 16.26 8.92
CA ALA A 371 -6.83 15.82 10.16
C ALA A 371 -5.59 16.67 10.52
N TRP A 372 -4.77 17.04 9.52
CA TRP A 372 -3.62 17.94 9.73
C TRP A 372 -4.07 19.36 10.05
N LEU A 373 -5.10 19.87 9.37
CA LEU A 373 -5.68 21.18 9.67
C LEU A 373 -6.22 21.22 11.10
N GLY A 374 -6.91 20.16 11.54
CA GLY A 374 -7.37 20.01 12.92
C GLY A 374 -6.21 19.98 13.93
N TYR A 375 -5.13 19.28 13.62
CA TYR A 375 -3.93 19.22 14.47
C TYR A 375 -3.29 20.60 14.69
N TYR A 376 -3.11 21.38 13.62
CA TYR A 376 -2.51 22.73 13.71
C TYR A 376 -3.49 23.84 14.09
N TRP A 377 -4.80 23.55 14.23
CA TRP A 377 -5.84 24.57 14.37
C TRP A 377 -5.60 25.58 15.51
N ARG A 378 -5.01 25.13 16.62
CA ARG A 378 -4.72 25.95 17.80
C ARG A 378 -3.48 26.85 17.64
N ASP A 379 -2.58 26.52 16.71
CA ASP A 379 -1.39 27.31 16.41
C ASP A 379 -1.49 27.88 14.98
N ARG A 380 -1.96 29.12 14.88
CA ARG A 380 -2.17 29.81 13.60
C ARG A 380 -0.89 29.93 12.77
N ARG A 381 0.29 30.04 13.40
CA ARG A 381 1.57 30.15 12.68
C ARG A 381 1.95 28.80 12.08
N ALA A 382 1.83 27.72 12.85
CA ALA A 382 2.04 26.38 12.34
C ALA A 382 1.07 26.03 11.20
N LEU A 383 -0.21 26.37 11.37
CA LEU A 383 -1.25 26.17 10.36
C LEU A 383 -0.91 26.92 9.05
N ALA A 384 -0.56 28.21 9.14
CA ALA A 384 -0.18 29.00 7.98
C ALA A 384 1.06 28.44 7.28
N SER A 385 2.08 28.03 8.05
CA SER A 385 3.29 27.41 7.51
C SER A 385 3.02 26.10 6.78
N PHE A 386 2.14 25.24 7.33
CA PHE A 386 1.71 24.01 6.68
C PHE A 386 0.97 24.29 5.36
N ILE A 387 -0.04 25.18 5.38
CA ILE A 387 -0.84 25.52 4.20
C ILE A 387 0.04 26.13 3.09
N ALA A 388 0.90 27.09 3.43
CA ALA A 388 1.79 27.72 2.46
C ALA A 388 2.74 26.71 1.82
N ALA A 389 3.32 25.79 2.61
CA ALA A 389 4.18 24.74 2.09
C ALA A 389 3.42 23.75 1.19
N CYS A 390 2.19 23.38 1.55
CA CYS A 390 1.33 22.58 0.67
C CYS A 390 1.07 23.31 -0.66
N ALA A 391 0.70 24.59 -0.62
CA ALA A 391 0.42 25.36 -1.83
C ALA A 391 1.65 25.42 -2.76
N ILE A 392 2.82 25.77 -2.22
CA ILE A 392 4.08 25.85 -2.97
C ILE A 392 4.44 24.48 -3.56
N ALA A 393 4.40 23.41 -2.75
CA ALA A 393 4.71 22.07 -3.22
C ALA A 393 3.75 21.59 -4.31
N SER A 394 2.45 21.88 -4.16
CA SER A 394 1.45 21.53 -5.17
C SER A 394 1.68 22.29 -6.46
N THR A 395 2.01 23.59 -6.41
CA THR A 395 2.37 24.35 -7.60
C THR A 395 3.58 23.72 -8.29
N VAL A 396 4.64 23.39 -7.57
CA VAL A 396 5.86 22.79 -8.15
C VAL A 396 5.60 21.41 -8.76
N LEU A 397 4.75 20.59 -8.13
CA LEU A 397 4.53 19.20 -8.56
C LEU A 397 3.50 19.04 -9.67
N PHE A 398 2.54 19.97 -9.78
CA PHE A 398 1.40 19.84 -10.68
C PHE A 398 1.30 20.97 -11.72
N SER A 399 2.30 21.86 -11.80
CA SER A 399 2.52 22.77 -12.95
C SER A 399 3.35 22.10 -14.02
#